data_AF-A0A960PLM2-F1
#
_entry.id   AF-A0A960PLM2-F1
#
_cell.length_a   1.000
_cell.length_b   1.000
_cell.length_c   1.000
_cell.angle_alpha   90.00
_cell.angle_beta   90.00
_cell.angle_gamma   90.00
#
_symmetry.space_group_name_H-M   'P 1'
#
loop_
_entity.id
_entity.type
_entity.pdbx_description
1 polymer ?
#
loop_
_entity_poly.entity_id
_entity_poly.type
_entity_poly.pdbx_seq_one_letter_code
_entity_poly.pdbx_strand_id
1 'polypeptide(L)'
;MGETYASAGVDIEAGEEAVERIKDKVRSTFRPEVIGDIGGFGGLFAFANHRYKHPVLVSSTDGVGTKALIAQAAGQFETIGVDLVAMCVDDLVCQGAE
;
A
#
# COMPACT_ATOMS: atom_id res chain seq x y z
N MET A 1 -30.38 -1.03 -21.85
CA MET A 1 -28.93 -0.87 -22.06
C MET A 1 -28.30 -1.07 -20.70
N GLY A 2 -27.55 -2.15 -20.51
CA GLY A 2 -26.98 -2.48 -19.21
C GLY A 2 -25.87 -1.50 -18.86
N GLU A 3 -25.86 -1.03 -17.62
CA GLU A 3 -24.75 -0.24 -17.07
C GLU A 3 -23.47 -1.08 -17.16
N THR A 4 -22.47 -0.58 -17.89
CA THR A 4 -21.16 -1.23 -17.98
C THR A 4 -20.29 -0.71 -16.84
N TYR A 5 -19.30 -1.50 -16.41
CA TYR A 5 -18.32 -1.06 -15.41
C TYR A 5 -17.63 0.26 -15.80
N ALA A 6 -17.38 0.42 -17.11
CA ALA A 6 -16.86 1.65 -17.70
C ALA A 6 -17.82 2.85 -17.55
N SER A 7 -19.13 2.65 -17.63
CA SER A 7 -20.10 3.73 -17.43
C SER A 7 -20.15 4.28 -16.00
N ALA A 8 -19.61 3.53 -15.03
CA ALA A 8 -19.38 3.99 -13.66
C ALA A 8 -18.04 4.71 -13.47
N GLY A 9 -17.28 4.96 -14.55
CA GLY A 9 -15.97 5.62 -14.52
C GLY A 9 -14.80 4.68 -14.20
N VAL A 10 -15.00 3.36 -14.25
CA VAL A 10 -13.93 2.39 -14.00
C VAL A 10 -13.28 1.96 -15.31
N ASP A 11 -11.99 2.24 -15.43
CA ASP A 11 -11.15 1.75 -16.51
C ASP A 11 -10.27 0.60 -15.99
N ILE A 12 -10.57 -0.62 -16.47
CA ILE A 12 -9.86 -1.83 -16.07
C ILE A 12 -8.44 -1.84 -16.68
N GLU A 13 -8.31 -1.40 -17.93
CA GLU A 13 -7.04 -1.40 -18.65
C GLU A 13 -6.06 -0.41 -18.01
N ALA A 14 -6.54 0.78 -17.65
CA ALA A 14 -5.73 1.76 -16.92
C ALA A 14 -5.30 1.24 -15.54
N GLY A 15 -6.16 0.46 -14.86
CA GLY A 15 -5.83 -0.20 -13.61
C GLY A 15 -4.71 -1.24 -13.76
N GLU A 16 -4.82 -2.11 -14.77
CA GLU A 16 -3.81 -3.12 -15.08
C GLU A 16 -2.46 -2.48 -15.49
N GLU A 17 -2.49 -1.44 -16.32
CA GLU A 17 -1.29 -0.69 -16.71
C GLU A 17 -0.59 -0.06 -15.49
N ALA A 18 -1.37 0.55 -14.58
CA ALA A 18 -0.83 1.12 -13.36
C ALA A 18 -0.13 0.06 -12.48
N VAL A 19 -0.73 -1.12 -12.35
CA VAL A 19 -0.14 -2.25 -11.60
C VAL A 19 1.18 -2.70 -12.24
N GLU A 20 1.22 -2.90 -13.55
CA GLU A 20 2.45 -3.31 -14.24
C GLU A 20 3.58 -2.29 -14.07
N ARG A 21 3.27 -0.99 -14.11
CA ARG A 21 4.27 0.08 -13.93
C ARG A 21 4.91 0.12 -12.54
N ILE A 22 4.20 -0.32 -11.50
CA ILE A 22 4.71 -0.30 -10.12
C ILE A 22 5.26 -1.66 -9.67
N LYS A 23 5.07 -2.71 -10.46
CA LYS A 23 5.34 -4.10 -10.08
C LYS A 23 6.75 -4.31 -9.54
N ASP A 24 7.76 -3.81 -10.23
CA ASP A 24 9.16 -3.98 -9.80
C ASP A 24 9.48 -3.17 -8.54
N LYS A 25 8.88 -1.98 -8.38
CA LYS A 25 9.03 -1.18 -7.15
C LYS A 25 8.39 -1.89 -5.95
N VAL A 26 7.21 -2.48 -6.14
CA VAL A 26 6.52 -3.26 -5.10
C VAL A 26 7.32 -4.52 -4.76
N ARG A 27 7.79 -5.27 -5.75
CA ARG A 27 8.61 -6.47 -5.53
C ARG A 27 9.92 -6.17 -4.80
N SER A 28 10.49 -4.97 -4.98
CA SER A 28 11.70 -4.55 -4.27
C SER A 28 11.54 -4.48 -2.74
N THR A 29 10.29 -4.44 -2.23
CA THR A 29 10.00 -4.39 -0.78
C THR A 29 9.59 -5.75 -0.21
N PHE A 30 9.61 -6.82 -1.01
CA PHE A 30 9.18 -8.14 -0.56
C PHE A 30 10.05 -8.69 0.56
N ARG A 31 9.38 -9.29 1.54
CA ARG A 31 10.00 -10.10 2.57
C ARG A 31 9.74 -11.59 2.29
N PRO A 32 10.51 -12.53 2.87
CA PRO A 32 10.31 -13.97 2.67
C PRO A 32 8.92 -14.47 3.03
N GLU A 33 8.19 -13.75 3.87
CA GLU A 33 6.85 -14.10 4.30
C GLU A 33 5.75 -13.74 3.28
N VAL A 34 6.04 -12.92 2.26
CA VAL A 34 5.05 -12.58 1.22
C VAL A 34 4.70 -13.82 0.40
N ILE A 35 3.40 -14.10 0.24
CA ILE A 35 2.90 -15.21 -0.57
C ILE A 35 2.19 -14.66 -1.82
N GLY A 36 2.69 -15.02 -3.00
CA GLY A 36 2.13 -14.57 -4.28
C GLY A 36 2.73 -13.26 -4.77
N ASP A 37 1.94 -12.49 -5.52
CA ASP A 37 2.37 -11.26 -6.20
C ASP A 37 1.22 -10.22 -6.26
N ILE A 38 1.53 -8.99 -6.66
CA ILE A 38 0.54 -7.93 -6.88
C ILE A 38 -0.37 -8.24 -8.08
N GLY A 39 -1.64 -7.84 -8.00
CA GLY A 39 -2.65 -8.02 -9.06
C GLY A 39 -3.78 -8.99 -8.69
N GLY A 40 -3.65 -9.72 -7.58
CA GLY A 40 -4.75 -10.50 -6.99
C GLY A 40 -5.71 -9.63 -6.17
N PHE A 41 -6.82 -10.23 -5.73
CA PHE A 41 -7.83 -9.55 -4.89
C PHE A 41 -7.29 -9.10 -3.51
N GLY A 42 -6.28 -9.80 -2.99
CA GLY A 42 -5.65 -9.45 -1.72
C GLY A 42 -4.21 -9.94 -1.65
N GLY A 43 -3.38 -9.22 -0.90
CA GLY A 43 -2.03 -9.63 -0.56
C GLY A 43 -2.04 -10.66 0.57
N LEU A 44 -1.14 -11.64 0.51
CA LEU A 44 -1.00 -12.68 1.52
C LEU A 44 0.38 -12.58 2.19
N PHE A 45 0.40 -12.76 3.51
CA PHE A 45 1.63 -12.70 4.31
C PHE A 45 1.63 -13.81 5.35
N ALA A 46 2.66 -14.64 5.33
CA ALA A 46 2.86 -15.71 6.29
C ALA A 46 3.22 -15.14 7.66
N PHE A 47 2.46 -15.49 8.69
CA PHE A 47 2.73 -14.99 10.03
C PHE A 47 4.01 -15.63 10.61
N ALA A 48 4.95 -14.81 11.10
CA ALA A 48 6.22 -15.26 11.67
C ALA A 48 6.06 -15.86 13.09
N ASN A 49 5.34 -16.98 13.16
CA ASN A 49 4.98 -17.68 14.41
C ASN A 49 6.18 -18.14 15.26
N HIS A 50 7.37 -18.26 14.67
CA HIS A 50 8.60 -18.67 15.36
C HIS A 50 9.28 -17.52 16.13
N ARG A 51 8.97 -16.26 15.81
CA ARG A 51 9.60 -15.09 16.42
C ARG A 51 8.91 -14.62 17.71
N TYR A 52 7.62 -14.90 17.86
CA TYR A 52 6.79 -14.38 18.95
C TYR A 52 6.06 -15.50 19.68
N LYS A 53 6.15 -15.52 21.02
CA LYS A 53 5.47 -16.54 21.86
C LYS A 53 3.96 -16.32 21.93
N HIS A 54 3.53 -15.06 22.09
CA HIS A 54 2.14 -14.65 22.16
C HIS A 54 1.95 -13.41 21.26
N PRO A 55 1.90 -13.62 19.94
CA PRO A 55 1.85 -12.51 18.99
C PRO A 55 0.57 -11.70 19.13
N VAL A 56 0.69 -10.38 18.98
CA VAL A 56 -0.41 -9.43 18.86
C VAL A 56 -0.21 -8.65 17.58
N LEU A 57 -1.28 -8.52 16.79
CA LEU A 57 -1.27 -7.69 15.58
C LEU A 57 -1.64 -6.26 15.95
N VAL A 58 -0.83 -5.30 15.51
CA VAL A 58 -1.10 -3.87 15.63
C VAL A 58 -1.31 -3.32 14.22
N SER A 59 -2.36 -2.53 14.03
CA SER A 59 -2.69 -1.91 12.74
C SER A 59 -2.97 -0.43 12.94
N SER A 60 -2.46 0.40 12.03
CA SER A 60 -2.76 1.84 11.94
C SER A 60 -3.22 2.19 10.54
N THR A 61 -3.96 3.29 10.41
CA THR A 61 -4.39 3.87 9.14
C THR A 61 -4.33 5.38 9.25
N ASP A 62 -3.61 6.03 8.34
CA ASP A 62 -3.44 7.48 8.33
C ASP A 62 -3.36 8.00 6.88
N GLY A 63 -3.45 9.32 6.73
CA GLY A 63 -3.24 10.02 5.49
C GLY A 63 -2.19 11.13 5.64
N VAL A 64 -1.62 11.54 4.52
CA VAL A 64 -0.66 12.68 4.47
C VAL A 64 -1.28 14.05 4.75
N GLY A 65 -2.61 14.12 4.85
CA GLY A 65 -3.36 15.34 5.09
C GLY A 65 -3.21 16.38 3.98
N THR A 66 -3.26 17.66 4.35
CA THR A 66 -3.22 18.80 3.41
C THR A 66 -1.89 18.94 2.67
N LYS A 67 -0.85 18.19 3.05
CA LYS A 67 0.42 18.12 2.30
C LYS A 67 0.22 17.64 0.85
N ALA A 68 -0.81 16.84 0.60
CA ALA A 68 -1.19 16.42 -0.76
C ALA A 68 -1.49 17.60 -1.69
N LEU A 69 -2.10 18.67 -1.18
CA LEU A 69 -2.39 19.88 -1.96
C LEU A 69 -1.11 20.60 -2.37
N ILE A 70 -0.09 20.59 -1.50
CA ILE A 70 1.21 21.20 -1.78
C ILE A 70 1.98 20.39 -2.82
N ALA A 71 2.02 19.06 -2.68
CA ALA A 71 2.64 18.18 -3.67
C ALA A 71 2.01 18.35 -5.06
N GLN A 72 0.68 18.44 -5.12
CA GLN A 72 -0.05 18.71 -6.35
C GLN A 72 0.30 20.09 -6.93
N ALA A 73 0.26 21.15 -6.10
CA ALA A 73 0.58 22.50 -6.55
C ALA A 73 2.03 22.64 -7.03
N ALA A 74 2.95 21.90 -6.43
CA ALA A 74 4.37 21.86 -6.82
C ALA A 74 4.64 20.93 -8.02
N GLY A 75 3.71 20.05 -8.37
CA GLY A 75 3.92 19.00 -9.38
C GLY A 75 5.00 17.98 -8.97
N GLN A 76 5.19 17.76 -7.67
CA GLN A 76 6.22 16.88 -7.11
C GLN A 76 5.58 15.81 -6.25
N PHE A 77 5.75 14.54 -6.63
CA PHE A 77 5.07 13.39 -5.99
C PHE A 77 6.06 12.32 -5.52
N GLU A 78 7.35 12.51 -5.74
CA GLU A 78 8.39 11.51 -5.53
C GLU A 78 8.52 11.09 -4.06
N THR A 79 8.21 11.99 -3.13
CA THR A 79 8.41 11.77 -1.69
C THR A 79 7.10 11.63 -0.91
N ILE A 80 5.95 12.02 -1.46
CA ILE A 80 4.69 12.02 -0.69
C ILE A 80 4.23 10.61 -0.29
N GLY A 81 4.60 9.58 -1.07
CA GLY A 81 4.38 8.19 -0.67
C GLY A 81 5.22 7.76 0.53
N VAL A 82 6.42 8.34 0.70
CA VAL A 82 7.27 8.09 1.89
C VAL A 82 6.64 8.72 3.11
N ASP A 83 6.14 9.96 2.98
CA ASP A 83 5.40 10.64 4.06
C ASP A 83 4.19 9.80 4.51
N LEU A 84 3.44 9.22 3.56
CA LEU A 84 2.30 8.37 3.87
C LEU A 84 2.68 7.13 4.70
N VAL A 85 3.76 6.45 4.30
CA VAL A 85 4.24 5.26 5.03
C VAL A 85 4.75 5.63 6.41
N ALA A 86 5.48 6.75 6.54
CA ALA A 86 6.03 7.22 7.81
C ALA A 86 4.93 7.49 8.85
N MET A 87 3.84 8.17 8.45
CA MET A 87 2.69 8.43 9.35
C MET A 87 2.15 7.14 9.98
N CYS A 88 2.00 6.08 9.19
CA CYS A 88 1.51 4.80 9.69
C CYS A 88 2.57 4.04 10.52
N VAL A 89 3.82 3.95 10.05
CA VAL A 89 4.85 3.12 10.70
C VAL A 89 5.29 3.70 12.04
N ASP A 90 5.41 5.03 12.16
CA ASP A 90 5.85 5.67 13.40
C ASP A 90 4.85 5.40 14.55
N ASP A 91 3.55 5.32 14.26
CA ASP A 91 2.52 4.93 15.21
C ASP A 91 2.66 3.47 15.70
N LEU A 92 3.05 2.55 14.81
CA LEU A 92 3.27 1.15 15.15
C LEU A 92 4.48 1.00 16.07
N VAL A 93 5.58 1.70 15.75
CA VAL A 93 6.83 1.65 16.53
C VAL A 93 6.62 2.18 17.94
N CYS A 94 5.72 3.14 18.17
CA CYS A 94 5.38 3.64 19.51
C CYS A 94 4.82 2.55 20.45
N GLN A 95 4.22 1.49 19.92
CA GLN A 95 3.77 0.32 20.68
C GLN A 95 4.80 -0.82 20.70
N GLY A 96 5.98 -0.62 20.11
CA GLY A 96 7.02 -1.64 19.97
C GLY A 96 6.69 -2.71 18.92
N ALA A 97 5.79 -2.42 17.99
CA ALA A 97 5.47 -3.31 16.87
C ALA A 97 6.55 -3.23 15.76
N GLU A 98 6.58 -4.26 14.91
CA GLU A 98 7.47 -4.41 13.75
C GLU A 98 6.66 -4.60 12.46
#